data_AF-A0A7X8DNW0-F1
#
_entry.id   AF-A0A7X8DNW0-F1
#
_cell.length_a   1.000
_cell.length_b   1.000
_cell.length_c   1.000
_cell.angle_alpha   90.00
_cell.angle_beta   90.00
_cell.angle_gamma   90.00
#
_symmetry.space_group_name_H-M   'P 1'
#
loop_
_entity.id
_entity.type
_entity.pdbx_description
1 polymer ?
#
loop_
_entity_poly.entity_id
_entity_poly.type
_entity_poly.pdbx_seq_one_letter_code
_entity_poly.pdbx_strand_id
1 'polypeptide(L)'
;MVNLIAYKKAIDKKNEDIDSTIQRLIAYGVDYEIIMQTLQGIEVTKGYLGTSESSHAVNKEAVRKMKTNIEEKGPFVTALQQELYALISQRSDLQSKYDGANVVVMKEHDLLSIVSPPVVNSSKVYPRTLRTTILIAVLTLILSSLFVICLEKKHFHSMFKGVFKSKTTKKSHKK
;
A
#
# COMPACT_ATOMS: atom_id res chain seq x y z
N MET A 1 -9.63 -17.67 17.97
CA MET A 1 -9.16 -16.81 16.86
C MET A 1 -9.26 -15.37 17.34
N VAL A 2 -8.15 -14.65 17.47
CA VAL A 2 -8.15 -13.29 17.99
C VAL A 2 -8.72 -12.33 16.94
N ASN A 3 -9.76 -11.57 17.29
CA ASN A 3 -10.43 -10.68 16.34
C ASN A 3 -9.76 -9.31 16.32
N LEU A 4 -8.74 -9.15 15.47
CA LEU A 4 -8.01 -7.89 15.25
C LEU A 4 -8.94 -6.74 14.81
N ILE A 5 -10.00 -7.05 14.06
CA ILE A 5 -10.98 -6.06 13.58
C ILE A 5 -11.77 -5.47 14.75
N ALA A 6 -12.16 -6.31 15.72
CA ALA A 6 -12.87 -5.85 16.91
C ALA A 6 -12.01 -4.92 17.77
N TYR A 7 -10.72 -5.23 17.95
CA TYR A 7 -9.78 -4.36 18.66
C TYR A 7 -9.60 -3.01 17.94
N LYS A 8 -9.40 -3.04 16.62
CA LYS A 8 -9.29 -1.81 15.82
C LYS A 8 -10.54 -0.93 15.96
N LYS A 9 -11.73 -1.51 15.83
CA LYS A 9 -13.00 -0.79 16.02
C LYS A 9 -13.13 -0.19 17.43
N ALA A 10 -12.68 -0.91 18.46
CA ALA A 10 -12.70 -0.42 19.83
C ALA A 10 -11.73 0.76 20.04
N ILE A 11 -10.53 0.70 19.43
CA ILE A 11 -9.56 1.80 19.44
C ILE A 11 -10.11 3.03 18.71
N ASP A 12 -10.69 2.84 17.53
CA ASP A 12 -11.28 3.93 16.74
C ASP A 12 -12.38 4.62 17.53
N LYS A 13 -13.28 3.84 18.16
CA LYS A 13 -14.31 4.38 19.04
C LYS A 13 -13.73 5.16 20.22
N LYS A 14 -12.63 4.69 20.81
CA LYS A 14 -11.97 5.41 21.91
C LYS A 14 -11.31 6.71 21.45
N ASN A 15 -10.79 6.77 20.23
CA ASN A 15 -10.30 8.02 19.65
C ASN A 15 -11.45 9.03 19.46
N GLU A 16 -12.61 8.60 18.97
CA GLU A 16 -13.80 9.46 18.86
C GLU A 16 -14.26 9.99 20.24
N ASP A 17 -14.29 9.11 21.26
CA ASP A 17 -14.63 9.50 22.63
C ASP A 17 -13.61 10.54 23.18
N ILE A 18 -12.31 10.36 22.90
CA ILE A 18 -11.23 11.28 23.29
C ILE A 18 -11.41 12.64 22.60
N ASP A 19 -11.60 12.65 21.28
CA ASP A 19 -11.75 13.87 20.49
C ASP A 19 -12.96 14.69 20.95
N SER A 20 -14.08 14.02 21.19
CA SER A 20 -15.28 14.63 21.76
C SER A 20 -15.03 15.26 23.14
N THR A 21 -14.26 14.57 23.99
CA THR A 21 -13.91 15.06 25.34
C THR A 21 -12.96 16.26 25.28
N ILE A 22 -12.01 16.26 24.35
CA ILE A 22 -11.12 17.40 24.09
C ILE A 22 -11.91 18.60 23.57
N GLN A 23 -12.83 18.40 22.63
CA GLN A 23 -13.69 19.48 22.12
C GLN A 23 -14.53 20.10 23.23
N ARG A 24 -15.08 19.29 24.13
CA ARG A 24 -15.80 19.78 25.32
C ARG A 24 -14.89 20.62 26.22
N LEU A 25 -13.65 20.19 26.48
CA LEU A 25 -12.67 20.96 27.26
C LEU A 25 -12.30 22.28 26.57
N ILE A 26 -12.12 22.30 25.24
CA ILE A 26 -11.87 23.52 24.47
C ILE A 26 -13.04 24.49 24.60
N ALA A 27 -14.29 24.00 24.49
CA ALA A 27 -15.47 24.84 24.67
C ALA A 27 -15.49 25.50 26.07
N TYR A 28 -15.14 24.76 27.12
CA TYR A 28 -15.01 25.36 28.46
C TYR A 28 -13.90 26.43 28.55
N GLY A 29 -12.79 26.24 27.83
CA GLY A 29 -11.72 27.22 27.73
C GLY A 29 -12.13 28.48 26.97
N VAL A 30 -12.94 28.36 25.92
CA VAL A 30 -13.40 29.50 25.09
C VAL A 30 -14.56 30.24 25.75
N ASP A 31 -15.57 29.53 26.24
CA ASP A 31 -16.81 30.12 26.73
C ASP A 31 -16.67 30.65 28.16
N TYR A 32 -15.87 29.97 28.99
CA TYR A 32 -15.75 30.26 30.43
C TYR A 32 -14.34 30.66 30.86
N GLU A 33 -13.38 30.69 29.93
CA GLU A 33 -11.96 31.06 30.18
C GLU A 33 -11.24 30.11 31.18
N ILE A 34 -11.76 28.89 31.35
CA ILE A 34 -11.22 27.89 32.28
C ILE A 34 -10.23 26.99 31.55
N ILE A 35 -8.94 27.09 31.92
CA ILE A 35 -7.85 26.35 31.26
C ILE A 35 -7.18 25.41 32.27
N MET A 36 -6.72 25.98 33.38
CA MET A 36 -6.07 25.26 34.48
C MET A 36 -6.66 25.71 35.80
N GLN A 37 -7.73 25.03 36.22
CA GLN A 37 -8.52 25.44 37.37
C GLN A 37 -7.69 25.59 38.65
N THR A 38 -6.69 24.74 38.88
CA THR A 38 -5.85 24.79 40.09
C THR A 38 -4.97 26.04 40.15
N LEU A 39 -4.24 26.36 39.08
CA LEU A 39 -3.41 27.57 39.04
C LEU A 39 -4.26 28.84 38.91
N GLN A 40 -5.29 28.81 38.06
CA GLN A 40 -6.21 29.94 37.90
C GLN A 40 -6.97 30.23 39.20
N GLY A 41 -7.39 29.21 39.95
CA GLY A 41 -8.09 29.38 41.22
C GLY A 41 -7.22 30.09 42.27
N ILE A 42 -5.93 29.79 42.34
CA ILE A 42 -4.98 30.47 43.23
C ILE A 42 -4.87 31.94 42.86
N GLU A 43 -4.65 32.25 41.58
CA GLU A 43 -4.46 33.64 41.12
C GLU A 43 -5.75 34.47 41.21
N VAL A 44 -6.90 33.88 40.90
CA VAL A 44 -8.20 34.52 41.07
C VAL A 44 -8.49 34.80 42.54
N THR A 45 -8.13 33.87 43.44
CA THR A 45 -8.29 34.09 44.89
C THR A 45 -7.38 35.20 45.39
N LYS A 46 -6.11 35.23 44.98
CA LYS A 46 -5.18 36.32 45.32
C LYS A 46 -5.69 37.68 44.80
N GLY A 47 -6.16 37.73 43.56
CA GLY A 47 -6.75 38.93 42.97
C GLY A 47 -8.01 39.39 43.70
N TYR A 48 -8.85 38.45 44.13
CA TYR A 48 -10.09 38.74 44.86
C TYR A 48 -9.82 39.26 46.28
N LEU A 49 -8.85 38.67 46.97
CA LEU A 49 -8.42 39.09 48.31
C LEU A 49 -7.53 40.34 48.30
N GLY A 50 -7.11 40.81 47.11
CA GLY A 50 -6.21 41.95 46.97
C GLY A 50 -4.77 41.65 47.42
N THR A 51 -4.38 40.37 47.50
CA THR A 51 -3.06 39.93 47.92
C THR A 51 -2.11 39.68 46.74
N SER A 52 -2.46 40.13 45.53
CA SER A 52 -1.56 40.04 44.37
C SER A 52 -0.34 40.95 44.58
N GLU A 53 0.86 40.47 44.29
CA GLU A 53 2.13 41.21 44.45
C GLU A 53 2.27 42.46 43.55
N SER A 54 1.28 42.75 42.71
CA SER A 54 1.32 43.84 41.75
C SER A 54 0.75 45.14 42.33
N SER A 55 1.50 46.24 42.18
CA SER A 55 1.11 47.62 42.55
C SER A 55 -0.01 48.22 41.67
N HIS A 56 -0.54 47.45 40.71
CA HIS A 56 -1.56 47.90 39.77
C HIS A 56 -2.98 47.63 40.28
N ALA A 57 -3.91 48.53 39.95
CA ALA A 57 -5.32 48.35 40.27
C ALA A 57 -5.86 47.07 39.60
N VAL A 58 -6.14 46.05 40.42
CA VAL A 58 -6.73 44.79 39.96
C VAL A 58 -8.12 45.07 39.38
N ASN A 59 -8.40 44.55 38.18
CA ASN A 59 -9.74 44.59 37.61
C ASN A 59 -10.67 43.65 38.39
N LYS A 60 -11.33 44.20 39.42
CA LYS A 60 -12.23 43.46 40.31
C LYS A 60 -13.41 42.81 39.59
N GLU A 61 -13.88 43.40 38.49
CA GLU A 61 -15.01 42.88 37.73
C GLU A 61 -14.63 41.61 36.97
N ALA A 62 -13.49 41.63 36.28
CA ALA A 62 -12.96 40.47 35.56
C ALA A 62 -12.63 39.32 36.52
N VAL A 63 -12.01 39.62 37.67
CA VAL A 63 -11.72 38.62 38.71
C VAL A 63 -13.00 38.01 39.28
N ARG A 64 -14.04 38.82 39.52
CA ARG A 64 -15.33 38.31 40.01
C ARG A 64 -16.00 37.39 38.98
N LYS A 65 -16.01 37.76 37.70
CA LYS A 65 -16.54 36.91 36.60
C LYS A 65 -15.79 35.58 36.55
N MET A 66 -14.45 35.63 36.58
CA MET A 66 -13.62 34.43 36.56
C MET A 66 -13.86 33.53 37.78
N LYS A 67 -13.98 34.12 38.98
CA LYS A 67 -14.32 33.39 40.20
C LYS A 67 -15.64 32.63 40.05
N THR A 68 -16.69 33.31 39.58
CA THR A 68 -18.00 32.67 39.35
C THR A 68 -17.92 31.56 38.33
N ASN A 69 -17.22 31.76 37.20
CA ASN A 69 -17.01 30.72 36.20
C ASN A 69 -16.31 29.49 36.79
N ILE A 70 -15.24 29.70 37.57
CA ILE A 70 -14.49 28.62 38.23
C ILE A 70 -15.35 27.88 39.26
N GLU A 71 -16.17 28.59 40.03
CA GLU A 71 -17.05 27.99 41.05
C GLU A 71 -18.16 27.15 40.41
N GLU A 72 -18.79 27.65 39.34
CA GLU A 72 -19.91 26.97 38.70
C GLU A 72 -19.48 25.85 37.74
N LYS A 73 -18.45 26.09 36.92
CA LYS A 73 -18.05 25.19 35.83
C LYS A 73 -16.77 24.43 36.10
N GLY A 74 -15.95 24.88 37.05
CA GLY A 74 -14.68 24.25 37.35
C GLY A 74 -14.76 22.78 37.77
N PRO A 75 -15.69 22.35 38.64
CA PRO A 75 -15.85 20.93 38.96
C PRO A 75 -16.13 20.05 37.73
N PHE A 76 -16.90 20.56 36.76
CA PHE A 76 -17.17 19.86 35.51
C PHE A 76 -15.90 19.74 34.65
N VAL A 77 -15.10 20.79 34.56
CA VAL A 77 -13.81 20.77 33.85
C VAL A 77 -12.86 19.76 34.48
N THR A 78 -12.77 19.71 35.82
CA THR A 78 -11.96 18.71 36.51
C THR A 78 -12.44 17.28 36.24
N ALA A 79 -13.75 17.04 36.27
CA ALA A 79 -14.31 15.73 35.94
C ALA A 79 -14.02 15.33 34.48
N LEU A 80 -14.15 16.26 33.54
CA LEU A 80 -13.82 16.07 32.12
C LEU A 80 -12.33 15.76 31.91
N GLN A 81 -11.43 16.40 32.65
CA GLN A 81 -10.00 16.08 32.60
C GLN A 81 -9.73 14.66 33.12
N GLN A 82 -10.36 14.25 34.21
CA GLN A 82 -10.25 12.89 34.74
C GLN A 82 -10.82 11.85 33.75
N GLU A 83 -11.95 12.14 33.13
CA GLU A 83 -12.56 11.33 32.06
C GLU A 83 -11.59 11.18 30.89
N LEU A 84 -10.98 12.27 30.43
CA LEU A 84 -10.00 12.26 29.35
C LEU A 84 -8.80 11.34 29.68
N TYR A 85 -8.23 11.47 30.88
CA TYR A 85 -7.11 10.60 31.29
C TYR A 85 -7.51 9.13 31.37
N ALA A 86 -8.73 8.84 31.84
CA ALA A 86 -9.25 7.48 31.88
C ALA A 86 -9.43 6.91 30.46
N LEU A 87 -9.97 7.70 29.51
CA LEU A 87 -10.12 7.30 28.11
C LEU A 87 -8.77 7.04 27.43
N ILE A 88 -7.78 7.90 27.64
CA ILE A 88 -6.42 7.72 27.12
C ILE A 88 -5.81 6.43 27.67
N SER A 89 -5.95 6.18 28.97
CA SER A 89 -5.47 4.94 29.61
C SER A 89 -6.12 3.70 29.01
N GLN A 90 -7.45 3.69 28.87
CA GLN A 90 -8.19 2.59 28.25
C GLN A 90 -7.77 2.35 26.79
N ARG A 91 -7.57 3.43 26.02
CA ARG A 91 -7.09 3.35 24.63
C ARG A 91 -5.69 2.75 24.55
N SER A 92 -4.81 3.10 25.49
CA SER A 92 -3.45 2.55 25.57
C SER A 92 -3.46 1.05 25.89
N ASP A 93 -4.29 0.61 26.84
CA ASP A 93 -4.47 -0.82 27.16
C ASP A 93 -5.01 -1.61 25.96
N LEU A 94 -6.00 -1.05 25.23
CA LEU A 94 -6.51 -1.65 23.99
C LEU A 94 -5.44 -1.75 22.90
N GLN A 95 -4.60 -0.73 22.75
CA GLN A 95 -3.50 -0.74 21.80
C GLN A 95 -2.49 -1.85 22.14
N SER A 96 -2.10 -1.98 23.41
CA SER A 96 -1.20 -3.04 23.88
C SER A 96 -1.76 -4.44 23.57
N LYS A 97 -3.07 -4.65 23.80
CA LYS A 97 -3.76 -5.90 23.46
C LYS A 97 -3.81 -6.17 21.96
N TYR A 98 -4.03 -5.13 21.15
CA TYR A 98 -4.00 -5.22 19.68
C TYR A 98 -2.60 -5.61 19.18
N ASP A 99 -1.55 -4.96 19.69
CA ASP A 99 -0.16 -5.23 19.29
C ASP A 99 0.25 -6.66 19.69
N GLY A 100 -0.12 -7.10 20.90
CA GLY A 100 0.10 -8.47 21.35
C GLY A 100 -0.63 -9.51 20.49
N ALA A 101 -1.89 -9.24 20.13
CA ALA A 101 -2.67 -10.08 19.22
C ALA A 101 -2.03 -10.18 17.83
N ASN A 102 -1.56 -9.06 17.29
CA ASN A 102 -0.95 -9.00 15.97
C ASN A 102 0.34 -9.83 15.92
N VAL A 103 1.16 -9.79 16.97
CA VAL A 103 2.38 -10.62 17.07
C VAL A 103 2.05 -12.11 17.06
N VAL A 104 0.99 -12.55 17.74
CA VAL A 104 0.57 -13.97 17.73
C VAL A 104 0.16 -14.40 16.33
N VAL A 105 -0.65 -13.58 15.63
CA VAL A 105 -1.10 -13.86 14.26
C VAL A 105 0.09 -13.92 13.30
N MET A 106 1.05 -13.00 13.40
CA MET A 106 2.26 -13.03 12.56
C MET A 106 3.09 -14.29 12.79
N LYS A 107 3.27 -14.72 14.05
CA LYS A 107 3.97 -15.97 14.38
C LYS A 107 3.27 -17.19 13.81
N GLU A 108 1.94 -17.26 13.89
CA GLU A 108 1.17 -18.36 13.29
C GLU A 108 1.36 -18.40 11.76
N HIS A 109 1.37 -17.25 11.08
CA HIS A 109 1.64 -17.19 9.64
C HIS A 109 3.06 -17.59 9.26
N ASP A 110 4.08 -17.16 10.01
CA ASP A 110 5.47 -17.53 9.75
C ASP A 110 5.69 -19.05 9.92
N LEU A 111 5.03 -19.68 10.90
CA LEU A 111 5.06 -21.13 11.09
C LEU A 111 4.35 -21.91 9.96
N LEU A 112 3.39 -21.29 9.29
CA LEU A 112 2.67 -21.86 8.15
C LEU A 112 3.39 -21.64 6.82
N SER A 113 4.60 -21.08 6.82
CA SER A 113 5.48 -21.03 5.64
C SER A 113 5.86 -22.46 5.24
N ILE A 114 4.98 -23.11 4.47
CA ILE A 114 5.20 -24.41 3.87
C ILE A 114 6.41 -24.25 2.95
N VAL A 115 7.50 -24.92 3.30
CA VAL A 115 8.66 -25.09 2.42
C VAL A 115 8.15 -25.78 1.16
N SER A 116 7.92 -25.02 0.08
CA SER A 116 7.56 -25.60 -1.19
C SER A 116 8.75 -26.48 -1.64
N PRO A 117 8.53 -27.77 -1.96
CA PRO A 117 9.61 -28.57 -2.53
C PRO A 117 10.16 -27.86 -3.78
N PRO A 118 11.47 -27.92 -4.04
CA PRO A 118 12.08 -27.20 -5.14
C PRO A 118 11.38 -27.58 -6.44
N VAL A 119 10.70 -26.60 -7.06
CA VAL A 119 10.02 -26.81 -8.33
C VAL A 119 11.09 -26.95 -9.39
N VAL A 120 11.30 -28.18 -9.87
CA VAL A 120 12.21 -28.42 -10.99
C VAL A 120 11.72 -27.63 -12.20
N ASN A 121 12.56 -26.75 -12.73
CA ASN A 121 12.20 -25.92 -13.88
C ASN A 121 11.95 -26.81 -15.12
N SER A 122 10.68 -26.93 -15.51
CA SER A 122 10.23 -27.70 -16.69
C SER A 122 10.83 -27.20 -18.01
N SER A 123 11.36 -25.97 -18.06
CA SER A 123 11.95 -25.40 -19.28
C SER A 123 13.25 -26.08 -19.72
N LYS A 124 13.84 -26.95 -18.89
CA LYS A 124 15.03 -27.74 -19.22
C LYS A 124 14.71 -29.12 -19.80
N VAL A 125 13.46 -29.57 -19.73
CA VAL A 125 13.08 -30.97 -20.02
C VAL A 125 12.97 -31.25 -21.52
N TYR A 126 12.77 -30.23 -22.37
CA TYR A 126 12.74 -30.40 -23.82
C TYR A 126 13.78 -29.53 -24.52
N PRO A 127 14.75 -30.12 -25.24
CA PRO A 127 15.73 -29.34 -25.99
C PRO A 127 15.01 -28.61 -27.13
N ARG A 128 14.91 -27.29 -27.02
CA ARG A 128 14.35 -26.41 -28.07
C ARG A 128 15.01 -26.62 -29.43
N THR A 129 16.24 -27.13 -29.43
CA THR A 129 17.03 -27.48 -30.61
C THR A 129 16.37 -28.56 -31.47
N LEU A 130 15.65 -29.53 -30.89
CA LEU A 130 15.02 -30.60 -31.67
C LEU A 130 13.94 -30.06 -32.62
N ARG A 131 13.13 -29.11 -32.13
CA ARG A 131 12.08 -28.47 -32.95
C ARG A 131 12.68 -27.65 -34.10
N THR A 132 13.75 -26.90 -33.84
CA THR A 132 14.42 -26.11 -34.87
C THR A 132 15.11 -26.99 -35.91
N THR A 133 15.71 -28.11 -35.50
CA THR A 133 16.39 -29.04 -36.41
C THR A 133 15.41 -29.70 -37.38
N ILE A 134 14.23 -30.13 -36.91
CA ILE A 134 13.19 -30.72 -37.77
C ILE A 134 12.71 -29.69 -38.81
N LEU A 135 12.46 -28.45 -38.38
CA LEU A 135 12.00 -27.39 -39.28
C LEU A 135 13.02 -27.07 -40.37
N ILE A 136 14.30 -26.97 -39.99
CA ILE A 136 15.39 -26.72 -40.95
C ILE A 136 15.53 -27.89 -41.94
N ALA A 137 15.43 -29.13 -41.47
CA ALA A 137 15.55 -30.32 -42.32
C ALA A 137 14.43 -30.40 -43.38
N VAL A 138 13.19 -30.03 -43.02
CA VAL A 138 12.08 -29.98 -43.99
C VAL A 138 12.30 -28.86 -45.01
N LEU A 139 12.77 -27.70 -44.57
CA LEU A 139 13.02 -26.55 -45.45
C LEU A 139 14.12 -26.85 -46.48
N THR A 140 15.22 -27.50 -46.06
CA THR A 140 16.31 -27.87 -46.96
C THR A 140 15.89 -28.92 -48.00
N LEU A 141 15.02 -29.86 -47.62
CA LEU A 141 14.48 -30.86 -48.54
C LEU A 141 13.63 -30.21 -49.64
N ILE A 142 12.71 -29.29 -49.26
CA ILE A 142 11.88 -28.55 -50.21
C ILE A 142 12.74 -27.69 -51.15
N LEU A 143 13.77 -27.03 -50.62
CA LEU A 143 14.65 -26.19 -51.42
C LEU A 143 15.48 -27.03 -52.41
N SER A 144 15.95 -28.21 -51.99
CA SER A 144 16.67 -29.17 -52.84
C SER A 144 15.80 -29.68 -53.99
N SER A 145 14.54 -30.05 -53.72
CA SER A 145 13.63 -30.54 -54.77
C SER A 145 13.30 -29.46 -55.80
N LEU A 146 13.05 -28.22 -55.36
CA LEU A 146 12.85 -27.07 -56.25
C LEU A 146 14.07 -26.81 -57.13
N PHE A 147 15.28 -26.95 -56.58
CA PHE A 147 16.52 -26.76 -57.32
C PHE A 147 16.67 -27.77 -58.45
N VAL A 148 16.41 -29.06 -58.17
CA VAL A 148 16.46 -30.14 -59.18
C VAL A 148 15.45 -29.89 -60.30
N ILE A 149 14.20 -29.55 -59.97
CA ILE A 149 13.15 -29.24 -60.97
C ILE A 149 13.55 -28.05 -61.85
N CYS A 150 14.17 -27.02 -61.27
CA CYS A 150 14.62 -25.86 -62.03
C CYS A 150 15.76 -26.21 -63.01
N LEU A 151 16.68 -27.09 -62.59
CA LEU A 151 17.74 -27.61 -63.47
C LEU A 151 17.18 -28.43 -64.62
N GLU A 152 16.22 -29.33 -64.36
CA GLU A 152 15.58 -30.13 -65.41
C GLU A 152 14.83 -29.25 -66.41
N LYS A 153 14.11 -28.23 -65.94
CA LYS A 153 13.42 -27.29 -66.83
C LYS A 153 14.39 -26.50 -67.71
N LYS A 154 15.54 -26.09 -67.17
CA LYS A 154 16.59 -25.38 -67.91
C LYS A 154 17.28 -26.31 -68.93
N HIS A 155 17.54 -27.56 -68.55
CA HIS A 155 18.10 -28.58 -69.43
C HIS A 155 17.12 -28.98 -70.55
N PHE A 156 15.84 -29.15 -70.24
CA PHE A 156 14.82 -29.45 -71.24
C PHE A 156 14.63 -28.28 -72.23
N HIS A 157 14.66 -27.03 -71.75
CA HIS A 157 14.59 -25.85 -72.62
C HIS A 157 15.82 -25.71 -73.54
N SER A 158 17.02 -26.04 -73.07
CA SER A 158 18.22 -26.02 -73.93
C SER A 158 18.18 -27.13 -74.99
N MET A 159 17.65 -28.31 -74.64
CA MET A 159 17.48 -29.43 -75.57
C MET A 159 16.42 -29.13 -76.66
N PHE A 160 15.31 -28.49 -76.31
CA PHE A 160 14.26 -28.07 -77.28
C PHE A 160 14.75 -27.00 -78.27
N LYS A 161 15.59 -26.05 -77.82
CA LYS A 161 16.26 -25.09 -78.71
C LYS A 161 17.27 -25.76 -79.66
N GLY A 162 17.95 -26.82 -79.21
CA GLY A 162 18.87 -27.61 -80.04
C GLY A 162 18.16 -28.39 -81.15
N VAL A 163 16.99 -28.96 -80.86
CA VAL A 163 16.20 -29.74 -81.83
C VAL A 163 15.60 -28.87 -82.95
N PHE A 164 15.18 -27.65 -82.65
CA PHE A 164 14.66 -26.73 -83.68
C PHE A 164 15.75 -26.11 -84.59
N LYS A 165 17.02 -26.10 -84.17
CA LYS A 165 18.13 -25.57 -84.98
C LYS A 165 18.72 -26.58 -85.98
N SER A 166 18.41 -27.87 -85.84
CA SER A 166 19.00 -28.97 -86.65
C SER A 166 18.30 -29.24 -87.99
N LYS A 167 17.06 -28.75 -88.19
CA LYS A 167 16.31 -28.99 -89.44
C LYS A 167 16.67 -28.10 -90.63
N THR A 168 17.49 -27.06 -90.48
CA THR A 168 17.80 -26.09 -91.56
C THR A 168 19.15 -26.28 -92.27
N THR A 169 20.01 -27.22 -91.85
CA THR A 169 21.34 -27.45 -92.45
C THR A 169 21.50 -28.85 -93.05
N LYS A 170 20.47 -29.32 -93.77
CA LYS A 170 20.54 -30.56 -94.56
C LYS A 170 20.50 -30.24 -96.06
N LYS A 171 21.61 -29.79 -96.65
CA LYS A 171 21.94 -29.96 -98.09
C LYS A 171 23.37 -29.49 -98.41
N SER A 172 24.06 -30.26 -99.25
CA SER A 172 25.44 -30.11 -99.76
C SER A 172 26.52 -30.59 -98.78
N HIS A 173 26.94 -31.86 -98.67
CA HIS A 173 27.19 -33.00 -99.57
C HIS A 173 28.41 -32.89 -100.50
N LYS A 174 29.41 -33.75 -100.18
CA LYS A 174 30.35 -34.49 -101.05
C LYS A 174 31.22 -33.64 -102.00
N LYS A 175 32.54 -33.79 -102.00
CA LYS A 175 33.30 -35.03 -102.26
C LYS A 175 34.74 -34.85 -101.79
#